data_AF-A0A2V7WNJ2-F1
#
_entry.id   AF-A0A2V7WNJ2-F1
#
_cell.length_a   1.000
_cell.length_b   1.000
_cell.length_c   1.000
_cell.angle_alpha   90.00
_cell.angle_beta   90.00
_cell.angle_gamma   90.00
#
_symmetry.space_group_name_H-M   'P 1'
#
loop_
_entity.id
_entity.type
_entity.pdbx_description
1 polymer ?
#
loop_
_entity_poly.entity_id
_entity_poly.type
_entity_poly.pdbx_seq_one_letter_code
_entity_poly.pdbx_strand_id
1 'polypeptide(L)'
;MEAVRQQIAALKEAIDRNPRNFDALVQLGNLYMDAAKYPQAIDYYERALAVSENPDVRVDLGICYKQSGQLDKALAAFRKAGAEAPNQWQPMFNAAIVLGEMQRFDEARALIGELKKIRPNDPEVQRLEAALKSR
;
A
#
# COMPACT_ATOMS: atom_id res chain seq x y z
N MET A 1 -13.79 -15.54 -13.41
CA MET A 1 -12.78 -15.51 -14.48
C MET A 1 -13.24 -14.69 -15.68
N GLU A 2 -14.43 -14.96 -16.26
CA GLU A 2 -14.95 -14.16 -17.39
C GLU A 2 -15.44 -12.75 -16.98
N ALA A 3 -16.19 -12.65 -15.88
CA ALA A 3 -16.68 -11.36 -15.37
C ALA A 3 -15.54 -10.35 -15.08
N VAL A 4 -14.41 -10.82 -14.53
CA VAL A 4 -13.23 -9.98 -14.25
C VAL A 4 -12.59 -9.49 -15.55
N ARG A 5 -12.54 -10.30 -16.61
CA ARG A 5 -12.02 -9.87 -17.91
C ARG A 5 -12.90 -8.79 -18.55
N GLN A 6 -14.22 -8.96 -18.48
CA GLN A 6 -15.17 -7.97 -18.98
C GLN A 6 -15.09 -6.67 -18.20
N GLN A 7 -14.96 -6.75 -16.87
CA GLN A 7 -14.76 -5.57 -16.01
C GLN A 7 -13.47 -4.82 -16.35
N ILE A 8 -12.35 -5.53 -16.54
CA ILE A 8 -11.08 -4.92 -16.97
C ILE A 8 -11.25 -4.22 -18.32
N ALA A 9 -11.94 -4.83 -19.28
CA ALA A 9 -12.16 -4.24 -20.60
C ALA A 9 -12.99 -2.95 -20.50
N ALA A 10 -14.09 -2.97 -19.73
CA ALA A 10 -14.94 -1.80 -19.51
C ALA A 10 -14.20 -0.65 -18.81
N LEU A 11 -13.36 -0.97 -17.81
CA LEU A 11 -12.55 0.03 -17.11
C LEU A 11 -11.49 0.65 -18.03
N LYS A 12 -10.86 -0.15 -18.90
CA LYS A 12 -9.92 0.36 -19.90
C LYS A 12 -10.60 1.30 -20.89
N GLU A 13 -11.77 0.93 -21.40
CA GLU A 13 -12.53 1.80 -22.28
C GLU A 13 -12.92 3.12 -21.59
N ALA A 14 -13.31 3.07 -20.31
CA ALA A 14 -13.59 4.27 -19.53
C ALA A 14 -12.37 5.18 -19.36
N ILE A 15 -11.18 4.59 -19.17
CA ILE A 15 -9.90 5.30 -19.11
C ILE A 15 -9.51 5.86 -20.48
N ASP A 16 -9.76 5.16 -21.57
CA ASP A 16 -9.48 5.64 -22.93
C ASP A 16 -10.34 6.87 -23.26
N ARG A 17 -11.62 6.86 -22.83
CA ARG A 17 -12.53 8.01 -22.96
C ARG A 17 -12.18 9.15 -22.01
N ASN A 18 -11.72 8.85 -20.81
CA ASN A 18 -11.27 9.83 -19.81
C ASN A 18 -10.02 9.33 -19.06
N PRO A 19 -8.82 9.71 -19.52
CA PRO A 19 -7.57 9.27 -18.91
C PRO A 19 -7.35 9.73 -17.46
N ARG A 20 -8.14 10.70 -17.00
CA ARG A 20 -8.11 11.24 -15.63
C ARG A 20 -9.27 10.73 -14.77
N ASN A 21 -9.95 9.66 -15.18
CA ASN A 21 -10.98 9.04 -14.37
C ASN A 21 -10.35 8.31 -13.17
N PHE A 22 -10.27 9.00 -12.03
CA PHE A 22 -9.65 8.50 -10.80
C PHE A 22 -10.23 7.14 -10.37
N ASP A 23 -11.56 7.02 -10.31
CA ASP A 23 -12.22 5.80 -9.83
C ASP A 23 -11.93 4.61 -10.75
N ALA A 24 -11.92 4.82 -12.07
CA ALA A 24 -11.59 3.75 -13.01
C ALA A 24 -10.13 3.32 -12.91
N LEU A 25 -9.20 4.27 -12.70
CA LEU A 25 -7.78 3.97 -12.48
C LEU A 25 -7.59 3.17 -11.18
N VAL A 26 -8.20 3.58 -10.07
CA VAL A 26 -8.13 2.86 -8.79
C VAL A 26 -8.72 1.46 -8.90
N GLN A 27 -9.91 1.31 -9.49
CA GLN A 27 -10.54 0.01 -9.66
C GLN A 27 -9.69 -0.94 -10.51
N LEU A 28 -9.05 -0.43 -11.57
CA LEU A 28 -8.18 -1.25 -12.39
C LEU A 28 -6.88 -1.61 -11.66
N GLY A 29 -6.33 -0.69 -10.87
CA GLY A 29 -5.23 -0.96 -9.93
C GLY A 29 -5.55 -2.09 -8.96
N ASN A 30 -6.72 -2.03 -8.31
CA ASN A 30 -7.20 -3.06 -7.37
C ASN A 30 -7.33 -4.44 -8.05
N LEU A 31 -7.93 -4.51 -9.23
CA LEU A 31 -8.06 -5.78 -9.97
C LEU A 31 -6.70 -6.38 -10.33
N TYR A 32 -5.71 -5.55 -10.67
CA TYR A 32 -4.35 -6.03 -10.91
C TYR A 32 -3.63 -6.43 -9.62
N MET A 33 -3.88 -5.71 -8.51
CA MET A 33 -3.35 -6.07 -7.18
C MET A 33 -3.89 -7.43 -6.72
N ASP A 34 -5.21 -7.66 -6.82
CA ASP A 34 -5.86 -8.92 -6.47
C ASP A 34 -5.36 -10.09 -7.34
N ALA A 35 -4.98 -9.80 -8.58
CA ALA A 35 -4.37 -10.77 -9.49
C ALA A 35 -2.85 -10.96 -9.26
N ALA A 36 -2.28 -10.37 -8.21
CA ALA A 36 -0.84 -10.32 -7.90
C ALA A 36 0.02 -9.76 -9.07
N LYS A 37 -0.57 -8.97 -9.95
CA LYS A 37 0.07 -8.30 -11.08
C LYS A 37 0.54 -6.91 -10.65
N TYR A 38 1.45 -6.88 -9.69
CA TYR A 38 1.90 -5.67 -9.03
C TYR A 38 2.47 -4.59 -9.97
N PRO A 39 3.24 -4.90 -11.03
CA PRO A 39 3.71 -3.88 -11.97
C PRO A 39 2.57 -3.12 -12.67
N GLN A 40 1.51 -3.83 -13.07
CA GLN A 40 0.33 -3.19 -13.65
C GLN A 40 -0.44 -2.37 -12.60
N ALA A 41 -0.60 -2.91 -11.38
CA ALA A 41 -1.28 -2.18 -10.31
C ALA A 41 -0.56 -0.85 -9.99
N ILE A 42 0.78 -0.87 -9.93
CA ILE A 42 1.62 0.32 -9.73
C ILE A 42 1.31 1.38 -10.79
N ASP A 43 1.31 1.05 -12.09
CA ASP A 43 1.01 2.01 -13.17
C ASP A 43 -0.32 2.73 -12.95
N TYR A 44 -1.39 1.98 -12.67
CA TYR A 44 -2.71 2.55 -12.51
C TYR A 44 -2.85 3.37 -11.21
N TYR A 45 -2.25 2.93 -10.11
CA TYR A 45 -2.25 3.70 -8.87
C TYR A 45 -1.44 4.99 -8.97
N GLU A 46 -0.28 4.97 -9.63
CA GLU A 46 0.51 6.20 -9.87
C GLU A 46 -0.27 7.20 -10.71
N ARG A 47 -0.95 6.73 -11.76
CA ARG A 47 -1.82 7.56 -12.59
C ARG A 47 -3.01 8.10 -11.79
N ALA A 48 -3.62 7.29 -10.92
CA ALA A 48 -4.69 7.75 -10.04
C ALA A 48 -4.20 8.86 -9.10
N LEU A 49 -3.04 8.67 -8.47
CA LEU A 49 -2.44 9.65 -7.55
C LEU A 49 -1.97 10.93 -8.25
N ALA A 50 -1.68 10.87 -9.55
CA ALA A 50 -1.42 12.06 -10.37
C ALA A 50 -2.70 12.87 -10.66
N VAL A 51 -3.89 12.25 -10.55
CA VAL A 51 -5.18 12.93 -10.68
C VAL A 51 -5.61 13.54 -9.35
N SER A 52 -5.60 12.76 -8.28
CA SER A 52 -5.97 13.20 -6.93
C SER A 52 -5.12 12.48 -5.90
N GLU A 53 -4.58 13.23 -4.94
CA GLU A 53 -3.93 12.62 -3.77
C GLU A 53 -4.98 11.86 -2.95
N ASN A 54 -4.63 10.65 -2.52
CA ASN A 54 -5.47 9.82 -1.68
C ASN A 54 -4.56 8.89 -0.83
N PRO A 55 -4.61 8.98 0.50
CA PRO A 55 -3.75 8.19 1.37
C PRO A 55 -4.01 6.69 1.27
N ASP A 56 -5.27 6.26 1.09
CA ASP A 56 -5.64 4.85 0.99
C ASP A 56 -5.06 4.23 -0.29
N VAL A 57 -5.23 4.90 -1.44
CA VAL A 57 -4.62 4.48 -2.72
C VAL A 57 -3.09 4.44 -2.62
N ARG A 58 -2.49 5.36 -1.85
CA ARG A 58 -1.04 5.37 -1.64
C ARG A 58 -0.57 4.24 -0.73
N VAL A 59 -1.38 3.78 0.21
CA VAL A 59 -1.13 2.53 0.96
C VAL A 59 -1.14 1.34 0.00
N ASP A 60 -2.14 1.22 -0.88
CA ASP A 60 -2.22 0.13 -1.86
C ASP A 60 -1.02 0.13 -2.82
N LEU A 61 -0.60 1.31 -3.28
CA LEU A 61 0.63 1.49 -4.06
C LEU A 61 1.87 1.03 -3.27
N GLY A 62 1.97 1.40 -1.99
CA GLY A 62 3.05 0.97 -1.11
C GLY A 62 3.10 -0.56 -0.94
N ILE A 63 1.94 -1.20 -0.83
CA ILE A 63 1.82 -2.66 -0.76
C ILE A 63 2.32 -3.29 -2.08
N CYS A 64 1.90 -2.76 -3.23
CA CYS A 64 2.37 -3.25 -4.53
C CYS A 64 3.88 -3.09 -4.71
N TYR A 65 4.45 -1.98 -4.23
CA TYR A 65 5.90 -1.77 -4.23
C TYR A 65 6.64 -2.80 -3.38
N LYS A 66 6.14 -3.07 -2.16
CA LYS A 66 6.69 -4.10 -1.27
C LYS A 66 6.67 -5.47 -1.95
N GLN A 67 5.53 -5.87 -2.50
CA GLN A 67 5.40 -7.18 -3.16
C GLN A 67 6.25 -7.30 -4.43
N SER A 68 6.60 -6.18 -5.05
CA SER A 68 7.55 -6.12 -6.17
C SER A 68 9.02 -6.02 -5.74
N GLY A 69 9.33 -6.12 -4.44
CA GLY A 69 10.69 -5.99 -3.90
C GLY A 69 11.24 -4.56 -3.89
N GLN A 70 10.44 -3.56 -4.22
CA GLN A 70 10.84 -2.14 -4.25
C GLN A 70 10.67 -1.52 -2.86
N LEU A 71 11.42 -2.01 -1.88
CA LEU A 71 11.23 -1.69 -0.45
C LEU A 71 11.39 -0.19 -0.13
N ASP A 72 12.35 0.50 -0.73
CA ASP A 72 12.53 1.95 -0.53
C ASP A 72 11.30 2.76 -0.98
N LYS A 73 10.72 2.41 -2.13
CA LYS A 73 9.52 3.06 -2.65
C LYS A 73 8.30 2.75 -1.79
N ALA A 74 8.19 1.51 -1.32
CA ALA A 74 7.12 1.12 -0.39
C ALA A 74 7.17 1.95 0.90
N LEU A 75 8.36 2.06 1.51
CA LEU A 75 8.56 2.86 2.71
C LEU A 75 8.24 4.34 2.48
N ALA A 76 8.65 4.91 1.34
CA ALA A 76 8.33 6.29 0.98
C ALA A 76 6.82 6.51 0.81
N ALA A 77 6.12 5.58 0.15
CA ALA A 77 4.67 5.64 -0.03
C ALA A 77 3.92 5.61 1.30
N PHE A 78 4.30 4.68 2.21
CA PHE A 78 3.68 4.59 3.53
C PHE A 78 3.95 5.81 4.41
N ARG A 79 5.18 6.37 4.38
CA ARG A 79 5.50 7.62 5.08
C ARG A 79 4.66 8.79 4.59
N LYS A 80 4.49 8.91 3.26
CA LYS A 80 3.64 9.97 2.69
C LYS A 80 2.16 9.77 3.05
N ALA A 81 1.64 8.55 2.97
CA ALA A 81 0.27 8.25 3.38
C ALA A 81 0.02 8.57 4.87
N GLY A 82 0.95 8.21 5.76
CA GLY A 82 0.87 8.53 7.19
C GLY A 82 0.96 10.03 7.49
N ALA A 83 1.72 10.80 6.70
CA ALA A 83 1.78 12.25 6.85
C ALA A 83 0.46 12.95 6.44
N GLU A 84 -0.23 12.43 5.42
CA GLU A 84 -1.52 12.95 4.97
C GLU A 84 -2.69 12.52 5.87
N ALA A 85 -2.61 11.31 6.44
CA ALA A 85 -3.63 10.75 7.32
C ALA A 85 -3.01 10.27 8.65
N PRO A 86 -2.61 11.20 9.55
CA PRO A 86 -1.88 10.86 10.78
C PRO A 86 -2.69 9.99 11.76
N ASN A 87 -4.00 9.92 11.60
CA ASN A 87 -4.89 9.10 12.42
C ASN A 87 -5.04 7.66 11.89
N GLN A 88 -4.47 7.33 10.73
CA GLN A 88 -4.48 5.97 10.18
C GLN A 88 -3.24 5.20 10.66
N TRP A 89 -3.48 4.00 11.20
CA TRP A 89 -2.40 3.14 11.72
C TRP A 89 -1.80 2.25 10.62
N GLN A 90 -2.55 1.96 9.55
CA GLN A 90 -2.16 1.03 8.48
C GLN A 90 -0.85 1.44 7.78
N PRO A 91 -0.62 2.72 7.41
CA PRO A 91 0.65 3.12 6.81
C PRO A 91 1.84 2.87 7.75
N MET A 92 1.69 3.18 9.05
CA MET A 92 2.74 2.97 10.04
C MET A 92 3.03 1.47 10.26
N PHE A 93 1.99 0.63 10.30
CA PHE A 93 2.14 -0.82 10.39
C PHE A 93 2.88 -1.40 9.19
N ASN A 94 2.49 -1.03 7.97
CA ASN A 94 3.16 -1.50 6.76
C ASN A 94 4.60 -0.97 6.64
N ALA A 95 4.86 0.26 7.06
CA ALA A 95 6.22 0.81 7.13
C ALA A 95 7.11 0.01 8.10
N ALA A 96 6.59 -0.39 9.27
CA ALA A 96 7.33 -1.21 10.22
C ALA A 96 7.68 -2.60 9.65
N ILE A 97 6.77 -3.22 8.88
CA ILE A 97 7.05 -4.46 8.17
C ILE A 97 8.18 -4.26 7.14
N VAL A 98 8.07 -3.24 6.29
CA VAL A 98 9.09 -2.96 5.27
C VAL A 98 10.46 -2.68 5.90
N LEU A 99 10.51 -1.91 6.98
CA LEU A 99 11.75 -1.65 7.72
C LEU A 99 12.37 -2.94 8.27
N GLY A 100 11.55 -3.88 8.75
CA GLY A 100 12.01 -5.21 9.16
C GLY A 100 12.61 -6.01 8.01
N GLU A 101 11.98 -5.99 6.83
CA GLU A 101 12.50 -6.64 5.61
C GLU A 101 13.81 -5.99 5.14
N MET A 102 13.96 -4.68 5.32
CA MET A 102 15.19 -3.93 5.06
C MET A 102 16.27 -4.09 6.16
N GLN A 103 16.01 -4.90 7.21
CA GLN A 103 16.89 -5.06 8.39
C GLN A 103 17.15 -3.76 9.18
N ARG A 104 16.29 -2.74 9.02
CA ARG A 104 16.32 -1.48 9.77
C ARG A 104 15.54 -1.63 11.08
N PHE A 105 16.00 -2.54 11.93
CA PHE A 105 15.25 -3.03 13.09
C PHE A 105 14.94 -1.95 14.14
N ASP A 106 15.85 -1.00 14.35
CA ASP A 106 15.63 0.06 15.35
C ASP A 106 14.50 1.01 14.94
N GLU A 107 14.43 1.39 13.65
CA GLU A 107 13.32 2.17 13.13
C GLU A 107 12.00 1.39 13.15
N ALA A 108 12.03 0.09 12.83
CA ALA A 108 10.85 -0.75 12.91
C ALA A 108 10.32 -0.85 14.35
N ARG A 109 11.21 -1.04 15.34
CA ARG A 109 10.86 -1.07 16.77
C ARG A 109 10.26 0.25 17.24
N ALA A 110 10.78 1.38 16.77
CA ALA A 110 10.22 2.69 17.09
C ALA A 110 8.76 2.81 16.60
N LEU A 111 8.48 2.44 15.35
CA LEU A 111 7.12 2.47 14.81
C LEU A 111 6.18 1.49 15.53
N ILE A 112 6.66 0.30 15.90
CA ILE A 112 5.88 -0.65 16.71
C ILE A 112 5.55 -0.07 18.09
N GLY A 113 6.49 0.64 18.70
CA GLY A 113 6.28 1.36 19.96
C GLY A 113 5.12 2.35 19.87
N GLU A 114 5.07 3.14 18.80
CA GLU A 114 3.96 4.06 18.54
C GLU A 114 2.65 3.33 18.22
N LEU A 115 2.69 2.27 17.40
CA LEU A 115 1.52 1.43 17.10
C LEU A 115 0.89 0.85 18.36
N LYS A 116 1.68 0.44 19.34
CA LYS A 116 1.18 -0.10 20.62
C LYS A 116 0.47 0.94 21.47
N LYS A 117 0.80 2.23 21.35
CA LYS A 117 0.05 3.29 22.04
C LYS A 117 -1.36 3.45 21.45
N ILE A 118 -1.50 3.22 20.13
CA ILE A 118 -2.77 3.34 19.41
C ILE A 118 -3.59 2.04 19.50
N ARG A 119 -2.93 0.89 19.36
CA ARG A 119 -3.51 -0.45 19.27
C ARG A 119 -2.76 -1.44 20.18
N PRO A 120 -2.86 -1.30 21.52
CA PRO A 120 -2.06 -2.09 22.47
C PRO A 120 -2.33 -3.60 22.44
N ASN A 121 -3.54 -4.01 22.06
CA ASN A 121 -3.99 -5.41 22.07
C ASN A 121 -4.16 -6.00 20.67
N ASP A 122 -3.57 -5.36 19.66
CA ASP A 122 -3.67 -5.86 18.29
C ASP A 122 -2.76 -7.08 18.06
N PRO A 123 -3.32 -8.24 17.66
CA PRO A 123 -2.53 -9.46 17.46
C PRO A 123 -1.47 -9.32 16.37
N GLU A 124 -1.69 -8.52 15.33
CA GLU A 124 -0.73 -8.31 14.24
C GLU A 124 0.46 -7.47 14.71
N VAL A 125 0.20 -6.42 15.49
CA VAL A 125 1.25 -5.59 16.10
C VAL A 125 2.11 -6.43 17.06
N GLN A 126 1.49 -7.30 17.87
CA GLN A 126 2.21 -8.19 18.78
C GLN A 126 3.07 -9.23 18.05
N ARG A 127 2.54 -9.81 16.95
CA ARG A 127 3.31 -10.73 16.10
C ARG A 127 4.52 -10.05 15.47
N LEU A 128 4.33 -8.82 14.97
CA LEU A 128 5.42 -8.04 14.38
C LEU A 128 6.50 -7.73 15.42
N GLU A 129 6.11 -7.33 16.64
CA GLU A 129 7.06 -7.12 17.74
C GLU A 129 7.85 -8.39 18.08
N ALA A 130 7.15 -9.52 18.22
CA ALA A 130 7.78 -10.81 18.52
C ALA A 130 8.79 -11.23 17.44
N ALA A 131 8.44 -11.03 16.16
CA ALA A 131 9.31 -11.34 15.03
C ALA A 131 10.62 -10.52 15.01
N LEU A 132 10.63 -9.32 15.61
CA LEU A 132 11.83 -8.46 15.70
C LEU A 132 12.64 -8.65 16.98
N LYS A 133 12.12 -9.36 17.99
CA LYS A 133 12.88 -9.70 19.21
C LYS A 133 13.93 -10.79 18.97
N SER A 134 13.74 -11.60 17.95
CA SER A 134 14.66 -12.69 17.55
C SER A 134 15.72 -12.25 16.52
N ARG A 135 15.83 -10.95 16.25
CA ARG A 135 16.69 -10.35 15.21
C ARG A 135 17.71 -9.39 15.81
#